data_AF-M7T1V7-F1
#
_entry.id   AF-M7T1V7-F1
#
_cell.length_a   1.000
_cell.length_b   1.000
_cell.length_c   1.000
_cell.angle_alpha   90.00
_cell.angle_beta   90.00
_cell.angle_gamma   90.00
#
_symmetry.space_group_name_H-M   'P 1'
#
loop_
_entity.id
_entity.type
_entity.pdbx_description
1 polymer ?
#
loop_
_entity_poly.entity_id
_entity_poly.type
_entity_poly.pdbx_seq_one_letter_code
_entity_poly.pdbx_strand_id
1 'polypeptide(L)'
;MEHQYPVAITGDEHIMDLSLMPKLSLLERHLLQASDNKDLFVEKFEQIVQMRIAEDRKGQVGEPFDASKSPPKPQEVSRAGTKAHIEGQSVYSVPRDTHEFETKVMYKGIPIPVKVPTAIMPETVGDFSLVKLIQNFSEPHAKSPQPFTIHPHLTTNGPNTHPIMVLVNALLTQKRIIFLGYNLPSGEVAEAVLAACALASGGLLRGFTRHAFPYTDLTKIDDLLKVPGFIAGVTNPTFEMHPEWWDLLCDLPSGRMKISSKVDQAPVTEGLVYFQQQNPTYASMLTAGGGAGGGSSSSSSSMSGDLTGDVVFMNDILKSISARLGERVIRAKWRDWVVKFTRISAAFEESVYGASALHIGGDEAGHGAAGQPAHGYVWVDEAAKQKELAGNVHRIEGWRNTRSYYSYIQDLAQLYQIRPLKGLDLHHMHDRLRTQRLTPAASREIYLSFHRHVNTYDEICLLLSVAPESHAGLFYLALGLFHRDRDVRAKTADLVERVSRHDAGVHWWRGLSKFEKLAFQRIRREVEAARLAAAAGGPWGD
;
A
#
# COMPACT_ATOMS: atom_id res chain seq x y z
N MET A 1 18.08 9.23 9.36
CA MET A 1 17.15 10.35 9.58
C MET A 1 17.99 11.61 9.51
N GLU A 2 17.51 12.61 8.77
CA GLU A 2 18.28 13.62 8.01
C GLU A 2 18.91 13.06 6.72
N HIS A 3 18.72 13.81 5.63
CA HIS A 3 19.04 13.53 4.22
C HIS A 3 18.12 12.57 3.46
N GLN A 4 16.99 13.11 2.99
CA GLN A 4 16.58 12.93 1.58
C GLN A 4 15.56 14.00 1.15
N TYR A 5 16.01 15.26 1.13
CA TYR A 5 15.52 16.24 0.17
C TYR A 5 16.59 16.35 -0.92
N PRO A 6 16.25 16.33 -2.23
CA PRO A 6 17.26 16.59 -3.25
C PRO A 6 17.76 18.02 -3.09
N VAL A 7 19.08 18.10 -2.92
CA VAL A 7 20.03 19.15 -3.32
C VAL A 7 19.43 20.53 -3.61
N ALA A 8 19.84 21.50 -2.79
CA ALA A 8 19.74 22.92 -3.05
C ALA A 8 20.14 23.23 -4.50
N ILE A 9 19.16 23.66 -5.30
CA ILE A 9 19.44 24.44 -6.50
C ILE A 9 19.92 25.80 -5.97
N THR A 10 21.18 26.09 -6.23
CA THR A 10 21.85 27.33 -5.88
C THR A 10 21.10 28.53 -6.44
N GLY A 11 20.54 29.35 -5.55
CA GLY A 11 19.85 30.61 -5.85
C GLY A 11 18.85 30.96 -4.75
N ASP A 12 19.24 31.86 -3.84
CA ASP A 12 18.49 32.31 -2.64
C ASP A 12 17.15 33.04 -2.92
N GLU A 13 16.46 32.80 -4.04
CA GLU A 13 15.23 33.52 -4.41
C GLU A 13 13.96 32.66 -4.61
N HIS A 14 14.04 31.34 -4.45
CA HIS A 14 12.90 30.43 -4.72
C HIS A 14 12.60 29.46 -3.58
N ILE A 15 12.45 29.96 -2.35
CA ILE A 15 12.07 29.13 -1.19
C ILE A 15 10.55 28.98 -1.13
N MET A 16 10.08 27.73 -1.21
CA MET A 16 8.69 27.36 -0.97
C MET A 16 8.40 27.34 0.53
N ASP A 17 7.41 28.09 1.00
CA ASP A 17 7.02 28.07 2.42
C ASP A 17 6.15 26.83 2.71
N LEU A 18 6.69 25.95 3.56
CA LEU A 18 6.04 24.73 4.04
C LEU A 18 5.83 24.76 5.56
N SER A 19 5.97 25.92 6.21
CA SER A 19 5.91 26.05 7.67
C SER A 19 4.58 25.62 8.28
N LEU A 20 3.47 25.79 7.53
CA LEU A 20 2.13 25.39 7.95
C LEU A 20 1.76 23.94 7.59
N MET A 21 2.67 23.18 6.95
CA MET A 21 2.43 21.80 6.57
C MET A 21 2.71 20.84 7.74
N PRO A 22 1.76 20.00 8.16
CA PRO A 22 1.97 19.08 9.27
C PRO A 22 2.97 17.97 8.94
N LYS A 23 3.79 17.64 9.95
CA LYS A 23 4.69 16.49 9.91
C LYS A 23 3.91 15.23 10.33
N LEU A 24 3.46 14.47 9.36
CA LEU A 24 2.77 13.20 9.58
C LEU A 24 3.76 12.07 9.88
N SER A 25 3.39 11.18 10.80
CA SER A 25 4.11 9.93 11.08
C SER A 25 4.02 8.96 9.90
N LEU A 26 4.81 7.88 9.90
CA LEU A 26 4.78 6.89 8.83
C LEU A 26 3.39 6.22 8.69
N LEU A 27 2.77 5.89 9.82
CA LEU A 27 1.44 5.28 9.85
C LEU A 27 0.37 6.28 9.42
N GLU A 28 0.49 7.55 9.81
CA GLU A 28 -0.45 8.60 9.40
C GLU A 28 -0.39 8.85 7.90
N ARG A 29 0.82 8.94 7.32
CA ARG A 29 0.99 9.06 5.86
C ARG A 29 0.35 7.88 5.13
N HIS A 30 0.53 6.67 5.67
CA HIS A 30 -0.07 5.48 5.11
C HIS A 30 -1.61 5.53 5.17
N LEU A 31 -2.19 5.88 6.32
CA LEU A 31 -3.64 6.02 6.49
C LEU A 31 -4.23 7.09 5.56
N LEU A 32 -3.56 8.24 5.46
CA LEU A 32 -3.98 9.33 4.59
C LEU A 32 -4.00 8.92 3.12
N GLN A 33 -3.00 8.17 2.66
CA GLN A 33 -2.98 7.73 1.27
C GLN A 33 -3.93 6.58 0.95
N ALA A 34 -4.29 5.77 1.94
CA ALA A 34 -5.24 4.68 1.79
C ALA A 34 -6.69 5.15 1.85
N SER A 35 -6.95 6.42 2.21
CA SER A 35 -8.28 6.99 2.32
C SER A 35 -8.56 8.01 1.20
N ASP A 36 -9.82 8.11 0.80
CA ASP A 36 -10.34 9.22 -0.01
C ASP A 36 -10.89 10.36 0.88
N ASN A 37 -10.84 10.21 2.21
CA ASN A 37 -11.40 11.17 3.14
C ASN A 37 -10.54 12.43 3.24
N LYS A 38 -11.03 13.51 2.64
CA LYS A 38 -10.36 14.82 2.56
C LYS A 38 -10.14 15.51 3.90
N ASP A 39 -10.86 15.09 4.94
CA ASP A 39 -10.79 15.69 6.27
C ASP A 39 -9.86 14.90 7.21
N LEU A 40 -9.25 13.80 6.75
CA LEU A 40 -8.42 12.99 7.64
C LEU A 40 -7.19 13.78 8.12
N PHE A 41 -6.98 13.84 9.43
CA PHE A 41 -5.94 14.64 10.11
C PHE A 41 -6.07 16.17 9.93
N VAL A 42 -7.27 16.67 9.62
CA VAL A 42 -7.53 18.12 9.53
C VAL A 42 -7.17 18.85 10.83
N GLU A 43 -7.34 18.18 11.97
CA GLU A 43 -7.02 18.69 13.30
C GLU A 43 -5.54 19.09 13.42
N LYS A 44 -4.63 18.40 12.71
CA LYS A 44 -3.20 18.74 12.71
C LYS A 44 -2.89 20.03 11.97
N PHE A 45 -3.63 20.32 10.90
CA PHE A 45 -3.53 21.62 10.23
C PHE A 45 -4.07 22.73 11.13
N GLU A 46 -5.20 22.49 11.79
CA GLU A 46 -5.79 23.44 12.75
C GLU A 46 -4.82 23.74 13.90
N GLN A 47 -4.17 22.74 14.47
CA GLN A 47 -3.18 22.90 15.55
C GLN A 47 -1.99 23.77 15.12
N ILE A 48 -1.42 23.54 13.93
CA ILE A 48 -0.28 24.32 13.43
C ILE A 48 -0.66 25.77 13.17
N VAL A 49 -1.83 26.00 12.58
CA VAL A 49 -2.38 27.34 12.38
C VAL A 49 -2.56 28.06 13.72
N GLN A 50 -3.11 27.38 14.73
CA GLN A 50 -3.28 27.96 16.08
C GLN A 50 -1.94 28.28 16.75
N MET A 51 -0.94 27.39 16.64
CA MET A 51 0.41 27.65 17.15
C MET A 51 1.01 28.89 16.50
N ARG A 52 0.85 29.04 15.18
CA ARG A 52 1.40 30.17 14.46
C ARG A 52 0.72 31.50 14.83
N ILE A 53 -0.61 31.50 14.96
CA ILE A 53 -1.36 32.66 15.48
C ILE A 53 -0.85 33.05 16.88
N ALA A 54 -0.58 32.07 17.75
CA ALA A 54 -0.05 32.32 19.09
C ALA A 54 1.38 32.88 19.08
N GLU A 55 2.23 32.44 18.16
CA GLU A 55 3.59 32.98 17.96
C GLU A 55 3.56 34.43 17.47
N ASP A 56 2.77 34.72 16.44
CA ASP A 56 2.60 36.09 15.92
C ASP A 56 2.09 37.03 17.01
N ARG A 57 1.12 36.56 17.82
CA ARG A 57 0.60 37.34 18.95
C ARG A 57 1.67 37.62 19.99
N LYS A 58 2.58 36.69 20.28
CA LYS A 58 3.70 36.88 21.21
C LYS A 58 4.75 37.85 20.65
N GLY A 59 5.00 37.82 19.33
CA GLY A 59 5.91 38.76 18.66
C GLY A 59 5.44 40.22 18.69
N GLN A 60 4.12 40.45 18.71
CA GLN A 60 3.52 41.79 18.79
C GLN A 60 3.55 42.43 20.19
N VAL A 61 3.88 41.67 21.25
CA VAL A 61 3.92 42.20 22.63
C VAL A 61 5.12 43.12 22.88
N GLY A 62 6.08 43.20 21.95
CA GLY A 62 7.27 44.06 22.04
C GLY A 62 7.16 45.44 21.38
N GLU A 63 6.07 45.75 20.67
CA GLU A 63 5.89 47.08 20.06
C GLU A 63 5.25 48.08 21.05
N PRO A 64 5.71 49.34 21.12
CA PRO A 64 5.08 50.36 21.95
C PRO A 64 3.60 50.50 21.60
N PHE A 65 2.74 50.54 22.62
CA PHE A 65 1.29 50.65 22.44
C PHE A 65 0.92 51.98 21.79
N ASP A 66 0.69 51.96 20.47
CA ASP A 66 0.21 53.11 19.70
C ASP A 66 -1.33 53.15 19.74
N ALA A 67 -1.86 54.02 20.59
CA ALA A 67 -3.30 54.21 20.82
C ALA A 67 -4.07 54.76 19.58
N SER A 68 -3.38 55.06 18.47
CA SER A 68 -4.00 55.47 17.21
C SER A 68 -4.41 54.30 16.30
N LYS A 69 -3.97 53.07 16.60
CA LYS A 69 -4.31 51.86 15.84
C LYS A 69 -5.50 51.15 16.48
N SER A 70 -6.55 50.90 15.70
CA SER A 70 -7.68 50.06 16.10
C SER A 70 -7.20 48.68 16.54
N PRO A 71 -7.82 48.05 17.57
CA PRO A 71 -7.41 46.73 18.04
C PRO A 71 -7.38 45.72 16.88
N PRO A 72 -6.37 44.83 16.81
CA PRO A 72 -6.30 43.84 15.75
C PRO A 72 -7.59 43.02 15.77
N LYS A 73 -8.29 42.97 14.63
CA LYS A 73 -9.47 42.11 14.48
C LYS A 73 -9.07 40.68 14.84
N PRO A 74 -9.90 39.93 15.58
CA PRO A 74 -9.63 38.51 15.84
C PRO A 74 -9.36 37.82 14.50
N GLN A 75 -8.17 37.24 14.35
CA GLN A 75 -7.78 36.50 13.16
C GLN A 75 -8.67 35.27 13.08
N GLU A 76 -9.78 35.36 12.34
CA GLU A 76 -10.67 34.22 12.12
C GLU A 76 -9.97 33.18 11.25
N VAL A 77 -9.89 31.94 11.76
CA VAL A 77 -9.46 30.79 10.98
C VAL A 77 -10.58 30.45 10.00
N SER A 78 -10.36 30.78 8.73
CA SER A 78 -11.34 30.47 7.68
C SER A 78 -11.22 29.01 7.24
N ARG A 79 -12.32 28.27 7.32
CA ARG A 79 -12.49 26.95 6.66
C ARG A 79 -12.91 27.08 5.17
N ALA A 80 -12.90 28.29 4.61
CA ALA A 80 -13.25 28.51 3.20
C ALA A 80 -12.22 27.93 2.22
N GLY A 81 -11.14 27.31 2.71
CA GLY A 81 -10.07 26.74 1.91
C GLY A 81 -8.94 27.72 1.61
N THR A 82 -7.74 27.18 1.42
CA THR A 82 -6.49 27.90 1.13
C THR A 82 -6.55 28.81 -0.09
N LYS A 83 -7.48 28.60 -1.04
CA LYS A 83 -7.72 29.53 -2.15
C LYS A 83 -8.09 30.95 -1.69
N ALA A 84 -8.87 31.10 -0.62
CA ALA A 84 -9.20 32.41 -0.04
C ALA A 84 -8.02 33.06 0.71
N HIS A 85 -7.06 32.26 1.19
CA HIS A 85 -5.79 32.74 1.74
C HIS A 85 -4.83 33.21 0.64
N ILE A 86 -4.76 32.48 -0.48
CA ILE A 86 -3.96 32.84 -1.65
C ILE A 86 -4.48 34.13 -2.31
N GLU A 87 -5.79 34.37 -2.30
CA GLU A 87 -6.43 35.61 -2.78
C GLU A 87 -6.40 36.77 -1.76
N GLY A 88 -5.71 36.61 -0.62
CA GLY A 88 -5.44 37.69 0.34
C GLY A 88 -6.58 38.02 1.31
N GLN A 89 -7.59 37.16 1.46
CA GLN A 89 -8.76 37.41 2.31
C GLN A 89 -8.62 36.90 3.76
N SER A 90 -7.65 36.03 4.05
CA SER A 90 -7.36 35.54 5.41
C SER A 90 -5.85 35.29 5.57
N VAL A 91 -5.27 35.57 6.74
CA VAL A 91 -3.84 35.31 7.03
C VAL A 91 -3.59 33.83 7.32
N TYR A 92 -4.63 33.08 7.69
CA TYR A 92 -4.55 31.67 8.05
C TYR A 92 -5.76 30.91 7.51
N SER A 93 -5.50 29.77 6.88
CA SER A 93 -6.55 28.90 6.34
C SER A 93 -6.20 27.43 6.49
N VAL A 94 -7.20 26.62 6.76
CA VAL A 94 -7.10 25.16 6.78
C VAL A 94 -7.41 24.63 5.37
N PRO A 95 -6.64 23.67 4.83
CA PRO A 95 -6.93 23.08 3.52
C PRO A 95 -8.31 22.42 3.48
N ARG A 96 -8.97 22.45 2.32
CA ARG A 96 -10.20 21.67 2.06
C ARG A 96 -9.91 20.19 1.81
N ASP A 97 -8.66 19.86 1.54
CA ASP A 97 -8.19 18.52 1.23
C ASP A 97 -6.84 18.33 1.91
N THR A 98 -6.80 17.54 2.99
CA THR A 98 -5.59 17.35 3.80
C THR A 98 -4.50 16.57 3.08
N HIS A 99 -4.78 16.01 1.90
CA HIS A 99 -3.80 15.30 1.10
C HIS A 99 -2.86 16.22 0.30
N GLU A 100 -3.27 17.47 0.08
CA GLU A 100 -2.53 18.46 -0.68
C GLU A 100 -2.39 19.72 0.18
N PHE A 101 -1.15 20.19 0.32
CA PHE A 101 -0.85 21.47 0.91
C PHE A 101 -0.64 22.49 -0.19
N GLU A 102 -1.50 23.51 -0.24
CA GLU A 102 -1.41 24.61 -1.20
C GLU A 102 -0.43 25.66 -0.68
N THR A 103 0.62 25.94 -1.44
CA THR A 103 1.64 26.96 -1.17
C THR A 103 1.92 27.76 -2.43
N LYS A 104 2.86 28.70 -2.38
CA LYS A 104 3.26 29.53 -3.53
C LYS A 104 4.77 29.58 -3.66
N VAL A 105 5.25 29.57 -4.89
CA VAL A 105 6.65 29.82 -5.23
C VAL A 105 6.71 31.15 -5.97
N MET A 106 7.59 32.05 -5.53
CA MET A 106 7.81 33.31 -6.22
C MET A 106 8.71 33.07 -7.42
N TYR A 107 8.20 33.30 -8.64
CA TYR A 107 8.99 33.24 -9.86
C TYR A 107 8.93 34.59 -10.57
N LYS A 108 10.08 35.28 -10.66
CA LYS A 108 10.17 36.63 -11.25
C LYS A 108 9.16 37.62 -10.65
N GLY A 109 8.96 37.56 -9.33
CA GLY A 109 7.98 38.39 -8.60
C GLY A 109 6.52 37.98 -8.78
N ILE A 110 6.23 36.95 -9.57
CA ILE A 110 4.88 36.40 -9.75
C ILE A 110 4.70 35.21 -8.79
N PRO A 111 3.71 35.22 -7.89
CA PRO A 111 3.42 34.08 -7.04
C PRO A 111 2.73 32.98 -7.86
N ILE A 112 3.44 31.87 -8.09
CA ILE A 112 2.90 30.68 -8.75
C ILE A 112 2.35 29.75 -7.67
N PRO A 113 1.05 29.43 -7.66
CA PRO A 113 0.48 28.47 -6.70
C PRO A 113 0.98 27.07 -7.01
N VAL A 114 1.40 26.34 -5.98
CA VAL A 114 1.88 24.96 -6.07
C VAL A 114 1.15 24.12 -5.05
N LYS A 115 0.78 22.90 -5.45
CA LYS A 115 0.21 21.90 -4.55
C LYS A 115 1.25 20.87 -4.20
N VAL A 116 1.46 20.65 -2.91
CA VAL A 116 2.45 19.72 -2.38
C VAL A 116 1.74 18.57 -1.70
N PRO A 117 1.94 17.31 -2.13
CA PRO A 117 1.35 16.17 -1.44
C PRO A 117 1.85 16.08 0.01
N THR A 118 0.93 16.00 0.96
CA THR A 118 1.25 15.95 2.40
C THR A 118 1.73 14.57 2.85
N ALA A 119 1.35 13.54 2.10
CA ALA A 119 1.83 12.18 2.27
C ALA A 119 2.39 11.66 0.92
N ILE A 120 3.71 11.50 0.87
CA ILE A 120 4.43 10.93 -0.29
C ILE A 120 4.84 9.50 0.04
N MET A 121 4.59 8.56 -0.88
CA MET A 121 5.13 7.20 -0.80
C MET A 121 6.51 7.10 -1.43
N PRO A 122 7.31 6.10 -1.02
CA PRO A 122 8.43 5.62 -1.82
C PRO A 122 8.01 5.39 -3.28
N GLU A 123 8.94 5.65 -4.21
CA GLU A 123 8.77 5.43 -5.65
C GLU A 123 7.65 6.25 -6.34
N THR A 124 6.95 7.14 -5.64
CA THR A 124 6.01 8.08 -6.25
C THR A 124 6.75 9.32 -6.72
N VAL A 125 7.07 9.36 -8.02
CA VAL A 125 7.81 10.46 -8.65
C VAL A 125 6.96 11.08 -9.76
N GLY A 126 6.70 12.38 -9.65
CA GLY A 126 5.91 13.14 -10.61
C GLY A 126 4.42 12.81 -10.61
N ASP A 127 3.71 13.39 -11.58
CA ASP A 127 2.30 13.15 -11.82
C ASP A 127 2.16 12.02 -12.85
N PHE A 128 1.42 10.97 -12.49
CA PHE A 128 1.13 9.84 -13.36
C PHE A 128 -0.20 9.21 -12.94
N SER A 129 -0.83 8.47 -13.85
CA SER A 129 -2.07 7.75 -13.57
C SER A 129 -1.91 6.24 -13.77
N LEU A 130 -2.11 5.50 -12.69
CA LEU A 130 -2.24 4.04 -12.74
C LEU A 130 -3.49 3.65 -13.52
N VAL A 131 -4.59 4.42 -13.40
CA VAL A 131 -5.82 4.16 -14.15
C VAL A 131 -5.56 4.23 -15.66
N LYS A 132 -4.89 5.28 -16.15
CA LYS A 132 -4.52 5.42 -17.56
C LYS A 132 -3.66 4.24 -18.04
N LEU A 133 -2.62 3.88 -17.26
CA LEU A 133 -1.74 2.75 -17.58
C LEU A 133 -2.51 1.42 -17.66
N ILE A 134 -3.37 1.15 -16.67
CA ILE A 134 -4.17 -0.08 -16.60
C ILE A 134 -5.12 -0.16 -17.79
N GLN A 135 -5.90 0.90 -18.05
CA GLN A 135 -6.84 0.92 -19.16
C GLN A 135 -6.14 0.73 -20.51
N ASN A 136 -4.99 1.37 -20.72
CA ASN A 136 -4.25 1.29 -21.97
C ASN A 136 -3.92 -0.16 -22.37
N PHE A 137 -3.53 -1.01 -21.41
CA PHE A 137 -3.17 -2.40 -21.69
C PHE A 137 -4.30 -3.40 -21.44
N SER A 138 -5.30 -3.06 -20.62
CA SER A 138 -6.45 -3.93 -20.35
C SER A 138 -7.48 -3.92 -21.47
N GLU A 139 -7.85 -2.75 -21.99
CA GLU A 139 -8.97 -2.64 -22.94
C GLU A 139 -8.72 -3.37 -24.27
N PRO A 140 -7.54 -3.25 -24.91
CA PRO A 140 -7.28 -3.98 -26.15
C PRO A 140 -7.26 -5.49 -25.91
N HIS A 141 -6.71 -5.93 -24.77
CA HIS A 141 -6.63 -7.34 -24.41
C HIS A 141 -8.01 -7.94 -24.12
N ALA A 142 -8.92 -7.17 -23.49
CA ALA A 142 -10.30 -7.59 -23.30
C ALA A 142 -11.09 -7.71 -24.62
N LYS A 143 -10.87 -6.78 -25.57
CA LYS A 143 -11.55 -6.79 -26.88
C LYS A 143 -11.03 -7.89 -27.80
N SER A 144 -9.73 -8.12 -27.81
CA SER A 144 -9.07 -9.15 -28.61
C SER A 144 -7.91 -9.73 -27.80
N PRO A 145 -8.16 -10.83 -27.07
CA PRO A 145 -7.12 -11.51 -26.29
C PRO A 145 -6.07 -12.11 -27.23
N GLN A 146 -4.80 -11.80 -26.96
CA GLN A 146 -3.66 -12.40 -27.64
C GLN A 146 -2.85 -13.20 -26.62
N PRO A 147 -2.53 -14.48 -26.89
CA PRO A 147 -1.77 -15.30 -25.96
C PRO A 147 -0.31 -14.84 -25.93
N PHE A 148 0.23 -14.74 -24.72
CA PHE A 148 1.65 -14.50 -24.50
C PHE A 148 2.48 -15.78 -24.69
N THR A 149 3.73 -15.61 -25.12
CA THR A 149 4.74 -16.66 -25.02
C THR A 149 4.90 -17.07 -23.56
N ILE A 150 4.86 -18.37 -23.28
CA ILE A 150 4.95 -18.88 -21.91
C ILE A 150 6.36 -18.63 -21.36
N HIS A 151 6.42 -18.00 -20.20
CA HIS A 151 7.66 -17.81 -19.45
C HIS A 151 7.37 -17.93 -17.94
N PRO A 152 8.11 -18.75 -17.17
CA PRO A 152 7.79 -19.06 -15.76
C PRO A 152 7.59 -17.83 -14.88
N HIS A 153 8.45 -16.81 -15.01
CA HIS A 153 8.33 -15.58 -14.22
C HIS A 153 7.17 -14.68 -14.67
N LEU A 154 6.80 -14.67 -15.96
CA LEU A 154 5.98 -13.60 -16.54
C LEU A 154 4.51 -14.01 -16.69
N THR A 155 4.26 -15.27 -17.03
CA THR A 155 2.92 -15.79 -17.35
C THR A 155 2.43 -16.75 -16.26
N THR A 156 2.17 -16.23 -15.06
CA THR A 156 1.81 -17.03 -13.86
C THR A 156 0.51 -17.83 -14.01
N ASN A 157 -0.44 -17.36 -14.81
CA ASN A 157 -1.69 -18.06 -15.13
C ASN A 157 -1.70 -18.56 -16.60
N GLY A 158 -0.52 -18.85 -17.15
CA GLY A 158 -0.35 -19.31 -18.53
C GLY A 158 -0.49 -18.20 -19.59
N PRO A 159 -0.70 -18.57 -20.87
CA PRO A 159 -0.66 -17.63 -22.00
C PRO A 159 -1.63 -16.45 -21.92
N ASN A 160 -2.74 -16.61 -21.19
CA ASN A 160 -3.78 -15.58 -21.04
C ASN A 160 -3.63 -14.79 -19.73
N THR A 161 -2.43 -14.76 -19.14
CA THR A 161 -2.14 -13.90 -17.98
C THR A 161 -2.44 -12.45 -18.34
N HIS A 162 -3.15 -11.73 -17.47
CA HIS A 162 -3.55 -10.35 -17.73
C HIS A 162 -2.31 -9.44 -17.96
N PRO A 163 -2.29 -8.54 -18.96
CA PRO A 163 -1.09 -7.76 -19.34
C PRO A 163 -0.46 -6.98 -18.19
N ILE A 164 -1.28 -6.37 -17.32
CA ILE A 164 -0.77 -5.65 -16.14
C ILE A 164 -0.06 -6.59 -15.16
N MET A 165 -0.50 -7.85 -15.04
CA MET A 165 0.20 -8.84 -14.22
C MET A 165 1.51 -9.27 -14.86
N VAL A 166 1.57 -9.39 -16.19
CA VAL A 166 2.83 -9.63 -16.93
C VAL A 166 3.82 -8.48 -16.68
N LEU A 167 3.35 -7.23 -16.72
CA LEU A 167 4.17 -6.06 -16.42
C LEU A 167 4.70 -6.09 -14.98
N VAL A 168 3.84 -6.31 -13.99
CA VAL A 168 4.26 -6.39 -12.57
C VAL A 168 5.23 -7.54 -12.34
N ASN A 169 4.98 -8.69 -12.95
CA ASN A 169 5.89 -9.84 -12.89
C ASN A 169 7.27 -9.51 -13.48
N ALA A 170 7.32 -8.82 -14.62
CA ALA A 170 8.56 -8.37 -15.24
C ALA A 170 9.32 -7.39 -14.34
N LEU A 171 8.61 -6.45 -13.71
CA LEU A 171 9.17 -5.47 -12.78
C LEU A 171 9.76 -6.17 -11.53
N LEU A 172 8.98 -7.05 -10.91
CA LEU A 172 9.39 -7.79 -9.71
C LEU A 172 10.58 -8.72 -9.97
N THR A 173 10.68 -9.29 -11.17
CA THR A 173 11.79 -10.19 -11.54
C THR A 173 12.93 -9.47 -12.28
N GLN A 174 12.97 -8.13 -12.19
CA GLN A 174 14.03 -7.26 -12.70
C GLN A 174 14.38 -7.51 -14.18
N LYS A 175 13.35 -7.67 -15.01
CA LYS A 175 13.49 -7.80 -16.47
C LYS A 175 13.75 -6.45 -17.13
N ARG A 176 14.23 -6.48 -18.38
CA ARG A 176 14.42 -5.30 -19.24
C ARG A 176 13.10 -4.93 -19.90
N ILE A 177 12.52 -3.80 -19.52
CA ILE A 177 11.18 -3.38 -19.94
C ILE A 177 11.30 -2.10 -20.75
N ILE A 178 10.68 -2.08 -21.93
CA ILE A 178 10.61 -0.91 -22.79
C ILE A 178 9.16 -0.48 -23.00
N PHE A 179 8.87 0.79 -22.74
CA PHE A 179 7.65 1.47 -23.14
C PHE A 179 7.89 2.19 -24.46
N LEU A 180 7.27 1.72 -25.54
CA LEU A 180 7.38 2.31 -26.86
C LEU A 180 6.19 3.23 -27.12
N GLY A 181 6.45 4.52 -27.29
CA GLY A 181 5.47 5.53 -27.65
C GLY A 181 5.72 6.13 -29.02
N TYR A 182 5.69 5.32 -30.09
CA TYR A 182 5.84 5.85 -31.44
C TYR A 182 4.72 6.85 -31.76
N ASN A 183 5.08 8.03 -32.26
CA ASN A 183 4.18 9.18 -32.49
C ASN A 183 3.44 9.69 -31.22
N LEU A 184 3.95 9.40 -30.02
CA LEU A 184 3.47 10.00 -28.77
C LEU A 184 4.47 11.03 -28.23
N PRO A 185 3.99 12.06 -27.52
CA PRO A 185 4.87 12.95 -26.77
C PRO A 185 5.72 12.16 -25.76
N SER A 186 7.00 12.51 -25.62
CA SER A 186 7.89 11.86 -24.66
C SER A 186 7.40 11.96 -23.21
N GLY A 187 6.64 13.02 -22.88
CA GLY A 187 5.98 13.17 -21.59
C GLY A 187 5.00 12.03 -21.27
N GLU A 188 4.17 11.60 -22.23
CA GLU A 188 3.23 10.50 -22.00
C GLU A 188 3.94 9.15 -21.82
N VAL A 189 5.07 8.97 -22.51
CA VAL A 189 5.92 7.79 -22.35
C VAL A 189 6.57 7.78 -20.96
N ALA A 190 7.09 8.93 -20.53
CA ALA A 190 7.67 9.10 -19.20
C ALA A 190 6.64 8.85 -18.09
N GLU A 191 5.41 9.35 -18.23
CA GLU A 191 4.31 9.07 -17.30
C GLU A 191 4.02 7.58 -17.17
N ALA A 192 4.02 6.83 -18.28
CA ALA A 192 3.79 5.39 -18.26
C ALA A 192 4.91 4.62 -17.53
N VAL A 193 6.17 5.02 -17.73
CA VAL A 193 7.33 4.45 -17.03
C VAL A 193 7.24 4.71 -15.52
N LEU A 194 6.90 5.93 -15.12
CA LEU A 194 6.75 6.31 -13.71
C LEU A 194 5.54 5.62 -13.06
N ALA A 195 4.43 5.50 -13.78
CA ALA A 195 3.27 4.72 -13.36
C ALA A 195 3.63 3.25 -13.11
N ALA A 196 4.41 2.63 -14.00
CA ALA A 196 4.86 1.26 -13.84
C ALA A 196 5.73 1.07 -12.58
N CYS A 197 6.64 2.02 -12.30
CA CYS A 197 7.46 2.00 -11.08
C CYS A 197 6.60 2.03 -9.82
N ALA A 198 5.62 2.94 -9.77
CA ALA A 198 4.71 3.07 -8.63
C ALA A 198 3.77 1.87 -8.49
N LEU A 199 3.34 1.28 -9.61
CA LEU A 199 2.52 0.08 -9.65
C LEU A 199 3.22 -1.11 -8.98
N ALA A 200 4.45 -1.43 -9.38
CA ALA A 200 5.22 -2.53 -8.79
C ALA A 200 5.68 -2.21 -7.36
N SER A 201 5.91 -0.94 -7.05
CA SER A 201 6.23 -0.52 -5.69
C SER A 201 5.09 -0.78 -4.71
N GLY A 202 3.86 -0.44 -5.10
CA GLY A 202 2.72 -0.35 -4.17
C GLY A 202 2.96 0.66 -3.03
N GLY A 203 4.02 1.47 -3.09
CA GLY A 203 4.49 2.31 -1.99
C GLY A 203 5.21 1.55 -0.86
N LEU A 204 5.54 0.28 -1.07
CA LEU A 204 6.22 -0.58 -0.09
C LEU A 204 7.59 -1.04 -0.61
N LEU A 205 7.62 -1.59 -1.83
CA LEU A 205 8.83 -2.06 -2.47
C LEU A 205 9.56 -0.88 -3.14
N ARG A 206 10.84 -0.70 -2.84
CA ARG A 206 11.65 0.38 -3.41
C ARG A 206 12.69 -0.11 -4.40
N GLY A 207 13.26 0.83 -5.16
CA GLY A 207 14.39 0.62 -6.04
C GLY A 207 14.07 0.67 -7.53
N PHE A 208 12.79 0.68 -7.93
CA PHE A 208 12.35 0.71 -9.34
C PHE A 208 12.81 2.00 -10.04
N THR A 209 12.59 3.15 -9.41
CA THR A 209 13.00 4.47 -9.92
C THR A 209 14.51 4.62 -10.13
N ARG A 210 15.34 3.85 -9.42
CA ARG A 210 16.81 3.90 -9.56
C ARG A 210 17.33 3.33 -10.88
N HIS A 211 16.53 2.51 -11.55
CA HIS A 211 16.83 1.92 -12.85
C HIS A 211 15.71 2.20 -13.86
N ALA A 212 14.93 3.24 -13.60
CA ALA A 212 13.96 3.77 -14.53
C ALA A 212 14.61 4.90 -15.34
N PHE A 213 14.40 4.85 -16.64
CA PHE A 213 14.81 5.85 -17.61
C PHE A 213 13.53 6.36 -18.27
N PRO A 214 12.85 7.38 -17.70
CA PRO A 214 11.56 7.85 -18.21
C PRO A 214 11.61 8.20 -19.70
N TYR A 215 12.79 8.60 -20.18
CA TYR A 215 13.09 8.70 -21.60
C TYR A 215 14.54 8.33 -21.87
N THR A 216 14.78 7.56 -22.94
CA THR A 216 16.12 7.26 -23.48
C THR A 216 16.09 7.20 -25.00
N ASP A 217 17.24 7.45 -25.62
CA ASP A 217 17.43 7.37 -27.07
C ASP A 217 18.26 6.14 -27.48
N LEU A 218 18.42 5.95 -28.79
CA LEU A 218 19.24 4.87 -29.36
C LEU A 218 20.73 5.02 -29.07
N THR A 219 21.22 6.25 -28.81
CA THR A 219 22.65 6.48 -28.59
C THR A 219 23.13 5.91 -27.25
N LYS A 220 22.20 5.64 -26.34
CA LYS A 220 22.45 5.09 -25.00
C LYS A 220 22.19 3.60 -24.87
N ILE A 221 21.90 2.89 -25.97
CA ILE A 221 21.56 1.47 -25.90
C ILE A 221 22.68 0.62 -25.26
N ASP A 222 23.93 0.86 -25.64
CA ASP A 222 25.07 0.10 -25.09
C ASP A 222 25.25 0.32 -23.58
N ASP A 223 24.95 1.52 -23.09
CA ASP A 223 24.97 1.82 -21.66
C ASP A 223 23.77 1.23 -20.94
N LEU A 224 22.60 1.24 -21.58
CA LEU A 224 21.37 0.68 -21.05
C LEU A 224 21.48 -0.84 -20.86
N LEU A 225 22.10 -1.53 -21.82
CA LEU A 225 22.32 -2.99 -21.77
C LEU A 225 23.33 -3.43 -20.69
N LYS A 226 24.14 -2.52 -20.15
CA LYS A 226 25.00 -2.81 -18.97
C LYS A 226 24.18 -2.92 -17.69
N VAL A 227 22.97 -2.37 -17.67
CA VAL A 227 22.06 -2.47 -16.53
C VAL A 227 21.34 -3.82 -16.60
N PRO A 228 21.47 -4.71 -15.58
CA PRO A 228 20.91 -6.06 -15.64
C PRO A 228 19.38 -6.11 -15.88
N GLY A 229 18.66 -5.11 -15.38
CA GLY A 229 17.25 -4.87 -15.66
C GLY A 229 16.92 -3.40 -15.51
N PHE A 230 16.09 -2.88 -16.41
CA PHE A 230 15.77 -1.47 -16.51
C PHE A 230 14.31 -1.27 -16.95
N ILE A 231 13.78 -0.07 -16.71
CA ILE A 231 12.45 0.35 -17.15
C ILE A 231 12.63 1.61 -18.00
N ALA A 232 12.53 1.49 -19.31
CA ALA A 232 12.89 2.58 -20.22
C ALA A 232 11.71 3.05 -21.07
N GLY A 233 11.58 4.36 -21.27
CA GLY A 233 10.66 4.97 -22.21
C GLY A 233 11.38 5.36 -23.50
N VAL A 234 10.84 4.98 -24.65
CA VAL A 234 11.42 5.27 -25.96
C VAL A 234 10.33 5.68 -26.96
N THR A 235 10.68 6.48 -27.95
CA THR A 235 9.77 6.85 -29.05
C THR A 235 10.20 6.29 -30.39
N ASN A 236 11.41 5.72 -30.49
CA ASN A 236 11.94 5.19 -31.73
C ASN A 236 11.46 3.74 -31.95
N PRO A 237 10.78 3.43 -33.08
CA PRO A 237 10.26 2.09 -33.35
C PRO A 237 11.35 1.04 -33.59
N THR A 238 12.60 1.42 -33.83
CA THR A 238 13.73 0.48 -33.98
C THR A 238 13.86 -0.47 -32.80
N PHE A 239 13.49 -0.04 -31.58
CA PHE A 239 13.51 -0.93 -30.40
C PHE A 239 12.64 -2.17 -30.57
N GLU A 240 11.52 -2.11 -31.30
CA GLU A 240 10.67 -3.29 -31.55
C GLU A 240 11.36 -4.34 -32.43
N MET A 241 12.24 -3.89 -33.33
CA MET A 241 12.94 -4.75 -34.29
C MET A 241 14.11 -5.52 -33.68
N HIS A 242 14.50 -5.19 -32.44
CA HIS A 242 15.64 -5.79 -31.71
C HIS A 242 15.19 -6.45 -30.40
N PRO A 243 14.58 -7.66 -30.45
CA PRO A 243 14.16 -8.40 -29.27
C PRO A 243 15.29 -8.72 -28.29
N GLU A 244 16.55 -8.66 -28.71
CA GLU A 244 17.72 -8.84 -27.85
C GLU A 244 17.93 -7.70 -26.85
N TRP A 245 17.31 -6.53 -27.06
CA TRP A 245 17.47 -5.36 -26.19
C TRP A 245 16.54 -5.32 -24.99
N TRP A 246 15.46 -6.11 -25.01
CA TRP A 246 14.42 -6.08 -23.99
C TRP A 246 13.83 -7.47 -23.77
N ASP A 247 13.21 -7.67 -22.62
CA ASP A 247 12.50 -8.90 -22.26
C ASP A 247 10.98 -8.73 -22.39
N LEU A 248 10.48 -7.51 -22.10
CA LEU A 248 9.09 -7.12 -22.28
C LEU A 248 9.00 -5.76 -23.01
N LEU A 249 8.26 -5.73 -24.11
CA LEU A 249 7.92 -4.51 -24.84
C LEU A 249 6.46 -4.14 -24.58
N CYS A 250 6.23 -2.93 -24.11
CA CYS A 250 4.94 -2.32 -23.85
C CYS A 250 4.68 -1.24 -24.91
N ASP A 251 3.90 -1.58 -25.94
CA ASP A 251 3.53 -0.65 -27.02
C ASP A 251 2.33 0.19 -26.57
N LEU A 252 2.59 1.48 -26.32
CA LEU A 252 1.61 2.43 -25.80
C LEU A 252 0.50 2.73 -26.83
N PRO A 253 0.80 3.11 -28.09
CA PRO A 253 -0.23 3.34 -29.12
C PRO A 253 -1.19 2.17 -29.37
N SER A 254 -0.69 0.94 -29.43
CA SER A 254 -1.56 -0.23 -29.68
C SER A 254 -2.16 -0.81 -28.39
N GLY A 255 -1.61 -0.44 -27.24
CA GLY A 255 -1.95 -1.01 -25.94
C GLY A 255 -1.66 -2.51 -25.86
N ARG A 256 -0.63 -2.98 -26.58
CA ARG A 256 -0.20 -4.38 -26.60
C ARG A 256 1.13 -4.57 -25.89
N MET A 257 1.31 -5.76 -25.32
CA MET A 257 2.57 -6.18 -24.73
C MET A 257 3.12 -7.38 -25.49
N LYS A 258 4.44 -7.44 -25.66
CA LYS A 258 5.14 -8.56 -26.30
C LYS A 258 6.26 -9.04 -25.39
N ILE A 259 6.34 -10.35 -25.19
CA ILE A 259 7.47 -10.99 -24.51
C ILE A 259 8.50 -11.33 -25.57
N SER A 260 9.76 -10.99 -25.32
CA SER A 260 10.85 -11.21 -26.28
C SER A 260 11.03 -12.70 -26.57
N SER A 261 11.32 -13.05 -27.82
CA SER A 261 11.74 -14.40 -28.19
C SER A 261 13.14 -14.75 -27.70
N LYS A 262 13.90 -13.75 -27.24
CA LYS A 262 15.25 -13.85 -26.70
C LYS A 262 15.29 -13.70 -25.17
N VAL A 263 14.14 -13.72 -24.50
CA VAL A 263 14.10 -13.67 -23.03
C VAL A 263 14.78 -14.89 -22.44
N ASP A 264 15.67 -14.66 -21.47
CA ASP A 264 16.34 -15.73 -20.75
C ASP A 264 15.33 -16.55 -19.94
N GLN A 265 15.44 -17.88 -20.03
CA GLN A 265 14.63 -18.81 -19.24
C GLN A 265 14.89 -18.61 -17.74
N ALA A 266 13.85 -18.87 -16.94
CA ALA A 266 14.00 -18.85 -15.48
C ALA A 266 15.01 -19.92 -15.05
N PRO A 267 16.01 -19.57 -14.21
CA PRO A 267 16.91 -20.55 -13.65
C PRO A 267 16.15 -21.50 -12.73
N VAL A 268 16.59 -22.77 -12.65
CA VAL A 268 16.10 -23.70 -11.63
C VAL A 268 16.70 -23.27 -10.29
N THR A 269 15.85 -22.88 -9.35
CA THR A 269 16.30 -22.44 -8.03
C THR A 269 16.12 -23.53 -6.98
N GLU A 270 16.89 -23.45 -5.89
CA GLU A 270 16.77 -24.37 -4.76
C GLU A 270 15.35 -24.35 -4.19
N GLY A 271 14.73 -23.16 -4.13
CA GLY A 271 13.38 -23.00 -3.58
C GLY A 271 12.34 -23.74 -4.39
N LEU A 272 12.48 -23.72 -5.73
CA LEU A 272 11.63 -24.50 -6.62
C LEU A 272 11.78 -26.01 -6.38
N VAL A 273 13.02 -26.49 -6.29
CA VAL A 273 13.32 -27.92 -6.11
C VAL A 273 12.78 -28.44 -4.77
N TYR A 274 13.04 -27.73 -3.68
CA TYR A 274 12.54 -28.10 -2.36
C TYR A 274 11.01 -28.06 -2.29
N PHE A 275 10.36 -27.06 -2.90
CA PHE A 275 8.91 -27.01 -2.94
C PHE A 275 8.30 -28.20 -3.71
N GLN A 276 8.89 -28.59 -4.84
CA GLN A 276 8.47 -29.75 -5.63
C GLN A 276 8.60 -31.07 -4.84
N GLN A 277 9.68 -31.23 -4.07
CA GLN A 277 9.90 -32.41 -3.23
C GLN A 277 8.88 -32.49 -2.08
N GLN A 278 8.60 -31.35 -1.44
CA GLN A 278 7.61 -31.26 -0.36
C GLN A 278 6.17 -31.41 -0.86
N ASN A 279 5.88 -30.98 -2.09
CA ASN A 279 4.54 -30.98 -2.67
C ASN A 279 4.48 -31.66 -4.05
N PRO A 280 4.62 -33.01 -4.12
CA PRO A 280 4.68 -33.74 -5.39
C PRO A 280 3.44 -33.54 -6.29
N THR A 281 2.29 -33.26 -5.70
CA THR A 281 1.02 -32.99 -6.41
C THR A 281 1.09 -31.79 -7.36
N TYR A 282 1.94 -30.80 -7.06
CA TYR A 282 2.10 -29.59 -7.88
C TYR A 282 3.34 -29.63 -8.78
N ALA A 283 4.18 -30.68 -8.69
CA ALA A 283 5.44 -30.76 -9.41
C ALA A 283 5.27 -30.74 -10.94
N SER A 284 4.32 -31.51 -11.47
CA SER A 284 4.03 -31.56 -12.91
C SER A 284 3.60 -30.20 -13.47
N MET A 285 2.89 -29.39 -12.68
CA MET A 285 2.45 -28.06 -13.06
C MET A 285 3.61 -27.06 -13.09
N LEU A 286 4.50 -27.12 -12.09
CA LEU A 286 5.67 -26.26 -11.98
C LEU A 286 6.66 -26.49 -13.13
N THR A 287 6.82 -27.73 -13.58
CA THR A 287 7.70 -28.07 -14.70
C THR A 287 7.13 -27.63 -16.06
N ALA A 288 5.80 -27.60 -16.22
CA ALA A 288 5.16 -27.17 -17.47
C ALA A 288 5.30 -25.66 -17.74
N GLY A 289 5.63 -24.85 -16.73
CA GLY A 289 5.86 -23.42 -16.87
C GLY A 289 7.20 -23.06 -17.52
N GLY A 290 8.18 -23.98 -17.54
CA GLY A 290 9.56 -23.73 -17.97
C GLY A 290 10.05 -24.67 -19.07
N GLY A 291 9.97 -24.20 -20.32
CA GLY A 291 10.76 -24.74 -21.43
C GLY A 291 10.00 -25.67 -22.39
N ALA A 292 10.13 -25.33 -23.67
CA ALA A 292 9.59 -26.08 -24.80
C ALA A 292 10.27 -27.45 -24.98
N GLY A 293 9.45 -28.50 -25.00
CA GLY A 293 9.80 -29.85 -25.46
C GLY A 293 8.51 -30.57 -25.85
N GLY A 294 8.29 -30.75 -27.15
CA GLY A 294 7.09 -31.37 -27.69
C GLY A 294 6.86 -32.78 -27.13
N GLY A 295 5.67 -32.99 -26.57
CA GLY A 295 5.22 -34.28 -26.07
C GLY A 295 3.72 -34.23 -25.79
N SER A 296 2.95 -34.74 -26.74
CA SER A 296 1.50 -34.94 -26.65
C SER A 296 1.07 -35.54 -25.32
N SER A 297 0.24 -34.82 -24.55
CA SER A 297 -0.84 -35.48 -23.81
C SER A 297 -2.02 -34.53 -23.65
N SER A 298 -3.05 -34.87 -24.41
CA SER A 298 -4.45 -34.55 -24.20
C SER A 298 -4.86 -34.76 -22.73
N SER A 299 -4.93 -33.68 -21.96
CA SER A 299 -5.79 -33.56 -20.78
C SER A 299 -6.22 -32.09 -20.60
N SER A 300 -6.83 -31.57 -21.66
CA SER A 300 -7.60 -30.33 -21.68
C SER A 300 -8.92 -30.48 -20.90
N SER A 301 -8.83 -30.71 -19.59
CA SER A 301 -9.97 -30.56 -18.68
C SER A 301 -9.52 -30.49 -17.21
N SER A 302 -9.80 -29.34 -16.58
CA SER A 302 -10.12 -29.16 -15.16
C SER A 302 -9.11 -28.62 -14.14
N MET A 303 -7.99 -27.99 -14.50
CA MET A 303 -7.23 -27.16 -13.53
C MET A 303 -6.72 -25.81 -14.09
N SER A 304 -7.43 -25.20 -15.05
CA SER A 304 -7.23 -23.80 -15.46
C SER A 304 -7.81 -22.81 -14.44
N GLY A 305 -7.49 -23.00 -13.16
CA GLY A 305 -7.90 -22.12 -12.08
C GLY A 305 -6.95 -20.95 -11.92
N ASP A 306 -7.46 -19.82 -11.47
CA ASP A 306 -6.65 -18.70 -10.97
C ASP A 306 -5.95 -19.13 -9.68
N LEU A 307 -4.68 -19.54 -9.78
CA LEU A 307 -3.92 -20.09 -8.65
C LEU A 307 -3.38 -19.00 -7.74
N THR A 308 -3.04 -17.86 -8.33
CA THR A 308 -2.48 -16.70 -7.65
C THR A 308 -3.56 -15.73 -7.15
N GLY A 309 -4.80 -15.86 -7.63
CA GLY A 309 -5.87 -14.90 -7.37
C GLY A 309 -5.76 -13.62 -8.22
N ASP A 310 -4.87 -13.60 -9.21
CA ASP A 310 -4.58 -12.42 -10.03
C ASP A 310 -5.76 -12.07 -10.95
N VAL A 311 -6.51 -13.06 -11.44
CA VAL A 311 -7.69 -12.82 -12.29
C VAL A 311 -8.80 -12.18 -11.47
N VAL A 312 -9.05 -12.70 -10.26
CA VAL A 312 -10.04 -12.12 -9.34
C VAL A 312 -9.65 -10.70 -8.96
N PHE A 313 -8.37 -10.48 -8.65
CA PHE A 313 -7.85 -9.16 -8.30
C PHE A 313 -7.97 -8.16 -9.45
N MET A 314 -7.55 -8.52 -10.67
CA MET A 314 -7.65 -7.62 -11.82
C MET A 314 -9.09 -7.28 -12.19
N ASN A 315 -10.03 -8.23 -12.06
CA ASN A 315 -11.46 -7.96 -12.25
C ASN A 315 -12.00 -6.94 -11.24
N ASP A 316 -11.57 -7.02 -9.99
CA ASP A 316 -11.94 -6.05 -8.95
C ASP A 316 -11.35 -4.65 -9.20
N ILE A 317 -10.10 -4.56 -9.68
CA ILE A 317 -9.50 -3.30 -10.14
C ILE A 317 -10.29 -2.69 -11.29
N LEU A 318 -10.58 -3.45 -12.34
CA LEU A 318 -11.33 -2.98 -13.52
C LEU A 318 -12.75 -2.56 -13.16
N LYS A 319 -13.40 -3.26 -12.22
CA LYS A 319 -14.70 -2.88 -11.68
C LYS A 319 -14.63 -1.53 -10.96
N SER A 320 -13.60 -1.29 -10.14
CA SER A 320 -13.40 0.00 -9.47
C SER A 320 -13.14 1.15 -10.44
N ILE A 321 -12.37 0.91 -11.49
CA ILE A 321 -12.13 1.90 -12.56
C ILE A 321 -13.46 2.20 -13.28
N SER A 322 -14.23 1.17 -13.63
CA SER A 322 -15.54 1.33 -14.29
C SER A 322 -16.55 2.06 -13.40
N ALA A 323 -16.47 1.86 -12.09
CA ALA A 323 -17.26 2.58 -11.08
C ALA A 323 -16.73 4.00 -10.80
N ARG A 324 -15.69 4.45 -11.52
CA ARG A 324 -15.07 5.78 -11.39
C ARG A 324 -14.60 6.10 -9.96
N LEU A 325 -14.12 5.08 -9.26
CA LEU A 325 -13.46 5.30 -7.97
C LEU A 325 -12.15 6.06 -8.20
N GLY A 326 -11.75 6.86 -7.21
CA GLY A 326 -10.54 7.69 -7.31
C GLY A 326 -9.27 6.89 -7.52
N GLU A 327 -8.25 7.54 -8.10
CA GLU A 327 -6.90 6.97 -8.30
C GLU A 327 -6.29 6.44 -6.99
N ARG A 328 -6.59 7.06 -5.84
CA ARG A 328 -6.15 6.62 -4.51
C ARG A 328 -6.66 5.22 -4.15
N VAL A 329 -7.93 4.91 -4.47
CA VAL A 329 -8.51 3.57 -4.24
C VAL A 329 -7.77 2.52 -5.06
N ILE A 330 -7.46 2.83 -6.32
CA ILE A 330 -6.70 1.92 -7.19
C ILE A 330 -5.29 1.69 -6.65
N ARG A 331 -4.63 2.75 -6.17
CA ARG A 331 -3.31 2.66 -5.51
C ARG A 331 -3.37 1.86 -4.21
N ALA A 332 -4.40 2.03 -3.40
CA ALA A 332 -4.61 1.28 -2.17
C ALA A 332 -4.78 -0.22 -2.45
N LYS A 333 -5.61 -0.59 -3.43
CA LYS A 333 -5.77 -1.99 -3.86
C LYS A 333 -4.47 -2.62 -4.37
N TRP A 334 -3.67 -1.87 -5.13
CA TRP A 334 -2.35 -2.34 -5.57
C TRP A 334 -1.36 -2.50 -4.42
N ARG A 335 -1.37 -1.57 -3.47
CA ARG A 335 -0.60 -1.71 -2.23
C ARG A 335 -0.99 -2.99 -1.48
N ASP A 336 -2.29 -3.25 -1.32
CA ASP A 336 -2.78 -4.46 -0.66
C ASP A 336 -2.31 -5.73 -1.38
N TRP A 337 -2.27 -5.73 -2.72
CA TRP A 337 -1.70 -6.81 -3.51
C TRP A 337 -0.20 -7.01 -3.24
N VAL A 338 0.58 -5.92 -3.16
CA VAL A 338 2.03 -5.98 -2.85
C VAL A 338 2.26 -6.45 -1.40
N VAL A 339 1.48 -5.95 -0.43
CA VAL A 339 1.52 -6.43 0.97
C VAL A 339 1.21 -7.93 1.02
N LYS A 340 0.15 -8.37 0.35
CA LYS A 340 -0.17 -9.79 0.22
C LYS A 340 0.99 -10.58 -0.38
N PHE A 341 1.56 -10.13 -1.50
CA PHE A 341 2.68 -10.79 -2.15
C PHE A 341 3.87 -10.97 -1.20
N THR A 342 4.31 -9.91 -0.52
CA THR A 342 5.44 -10.00 0.42
C THR A 342 5.19 -10.95 1.60
N ARG A 343 3.96 -11.01 2.12
CA ARG A 343 3.58 -11.93 3.21
C ARG A 343 3.50 -13.38 2.73
N ILE A 344 3.06 -13.63 1.50
CA ILE A 344 3.08 -14.95 0.86
C ILE A 344 4.53 -15.38 0.60
N SER A 345 5.40 -14.47 0.15
CA SER A 345 6.82 -14.75 -0.02
C SER A 345 7.49 -15.14 1.29
N ALA A 346 7.16 -14.48 2.40
CA ALA A 346 7.70 -14.84 3.71
C ALA A 346 7.28 -16.28 4.12
N ALA A 347 6.01 -16.63 3.93
CA ALA A 347 5.53 -17.98 4.20
C ALA A 347 6.15 -19.05 3.27
N PHE A 348 6.40 -18.71 2.01
CA PHE A 348 7.13 -19.59 1.08
C PHE A 348 8.55 -19.85 1.60
N GLU A 349 9.26 -18.79 2.00
CA GLU A 349 10.62 -18.92 2.52
C GLU A 349 10.68 -19.75 3.80
N GLU A 350 9.76 -19.54 4.74
CA GLU A 350 9.66 -20.36 5.95
C GLU A 350 9.37 -21.83 5.61
N SER A 351 8.51 -22.10 4.64
CA SER A 351 8.18 -23.48 4.22
C SER A 351 9.37 -24.20 3.59
N VAL A 352 10.18 -23.48 2.81
CA VAL A 352 11.18 -24.09 1.92
C VAL A 352 12.59 -23.99 2.48
N TYR A 353 12.94 -22.87 3.10
CA TYR A 353 14.26 -22.60 3.69
C TYR A 353 14.27 -22.72 5.22
N GLY A 354 13.10 -22.92 5.84
CA GLY A 354 12.94 -23.04 7.30
C GLY A 354 12.88 -21.70 8.04
N ALA A 355 13.22 -20.58 7.39
CA ALA A 355 13.13 -19.23 7.92
C ALA A 355 12.97 -18.21 6.78
N SER A 356 12.46 -17.02 7.10
CA SER A 356 12.35 -15.92 6.15
C SER A 356 13.09 -14.67 6.63
N ALA A 357 13.82 -14.03 5.72
CA ALA A 357 14.41 -12.72 5.97
C ALA A 357 13.37 -11.59 6.01
N LEU A 358 12.15 -11.86 5.53
CA LEU A 358 11.03 -10.93 5.50
C LEU A 358 10.24 -10.90 6.82
N HIS A 359 10.55 -11.81 7.75
CA HIS A 359 9.95 -11.83 9.08
C HIS A 359 10.99 -11.51 10.16
N ILE A 360 10.90 -10.30 10.70
CA ILE A 360 11.80 -9.82 11.78
C ILE A 360 11.04 -9.92 13.10
N GLY A 361 11.48 -10.81 14.00
CA GLY A 361 10.94 -10.95 15.36
C GLY A 361 10.34 -12.32 15.74
N GLY A 362 10.69 -13.39 15.03
CA GLY A 362 10.13 -14.74 15.26
C GLY A 362 10.55 -15.45 16.56
N ASP A 363 11.58 -14.97 17.26
CA ASP A 363 12.13 -15.71 18.41
C ASP A 363 11.43 -15.42 19.75
N GLU A 364 10.67 -14.32 19.89
CA GLU A 364 10.05 -13.93 21.17
C GLU A 364 8.51 -14.04 21.20
N ALA A 365 7.85 -14.17 20.05
CA ALA A 365 6.40 -14.25 19.97
C ALA A 365 5.94 -15.71 20.01
N GLY A 366 5.51 -16.14 21.20
CA GLY A 366 5.04 -17.50 21.48
C GLY A 366 4.10 -18.07 20.42
N HIS A 367 4.22 -19.39 20.23
CA HIS A 367 3.31 -20.20 19.45
C HIS A 367 1.87 -19.82 19.81
N GLY A 368 1.01 -19.56 18.81
CA GLY A 368 -0.40 -19.27 19.08
C GLY A 368 -1.04 -20.40 19.90
N ALA A 369 -2.21 -20.15 20.50
CA ALA A 369 -2.94 -21.09 21.37
C ALA A 369 -3.23 -22.50 20.79
N ALA A 370 -2.86 -22.76 19.53
CA ALA A 370 -2.99 -24.02 18.82
C ALA A 370 -1.68 -24.51 18.15
N GLY A 371 -0.50 -24.02 18.56
CA GLY A 371 0.78 -24.40 17.94
C GLY A 371 1.00 -23.84 16.53
N GLN A 372 0.09 -23.01 16.02
CA GLN A 372 0.25 -22.32 14.73
C GLN A 372 1.12 -21.06 14.89
N PRO A 373 1.93 -20.73 13.87
CA PRO A 373 2.63 -19.45 13.83
C PRO A 373 1.62 -18.30 13.95
N ALA A 374 1.88 -17.37 14.86
CA ALA A 374 0.99 -16.25 15.16
C ALA A 374 1.17 -15.06 14.20
N HIS A 375 1.84 -15.28 13.07
CA HIS A 375 2.26 -14.27 12.10
C HIS A 375 2.09 -14.73 10.65
N GLY A 376 2.25 -13.80 9.71
CA GLY A 376 2.25 -14.12 8.27
C GLY A 376 0.87 -14.06 7.63
N TYR A 377 0.79 -14.37 6.33
CA TYR A 377 -0.48 -14.31 5.59
C TYR A 377 -1.47 -15.38 6.09
N VAL A 378 -2.77 -15.09 6.00
CA VAL A 378 -3.83 -15.97 6.51
C VAL A 378 -4.63 -16.54 5.36
N TRP A 379 -4.54 -17.86 5.19
CA TRP A 379 -5.39 -18.62 4.29
C TRP A 379 -6.63 -19.17 5.01
N VAL A 380 -7.65 -19.51 4.22
CA VAL A 380 -8.86 -20.17 4.70
C VAL A 380 -8.53 -21.57 5.23
N ASP A 381 -7.67 -22.30 4.51
CA ASP A 381 -7.18 -23.63 4.85
C ASP A 381 -5.78 -23.88 4.27
N GLU A 382 -5.15 -25.00 4.63
CA GLU A 382 -3.80 -25.36 4.18
C GLU A 382 -3.75 -25.71 2.68
N ALA A 383 -4.85 -26.23 2.12
CA ALA A 383 -4.92 -26.55 0.69
C ALA A 383 -4.88 -25.27 -0.17
N ALA A 384 -5.58 -24.22 0.25
CA ALA A 384 -5.51 -22.90 -0.37
C ALA A 384 -4.11 -22.30 -0.29
N LYS A 385 -3.43 -22.48 0.86
CA LYS A 385 -2.03 -22.07 1.03
C LYS A 385 -1.11 -22.78 0.04
N GLN A 386 -1.11 -24.11 0.00
CA GLN A 386 -0.24 -24.88 -0.90
C GLN A 386 -0.50 -24.53 -2.38
N LYS A 387 -1.78 -24.39 -2.76
CA LYS A 387 -2.18 -24.00 -4.12
C LYS A 387 -1.67 -22.61 -4.50
N GLU A 388 -1.80 -21.62 -3.62
CA GLU A 388 -1.36 -20.25 -3.89
C GLU A 388 0.18 -20.12 -3.88
N LEU A 389 0.87 -20.85 -2.99
CA LEU A 389 2.32 -20.95 -3.00
C LEU A 389 2.82 -21.56 -4.31
N ALA A 390 2.20 -22.65 -4.78
CA ALA A 390 2.54 -23.30 -6.05
C ALA A 390 2.40 -22.33 -7.25
N GLY A 391 1.35 -21.52 -7.28
CA GLY A 391 1.15 -20.50 -8.32
C GLY A 391 2.18 -19.36 -8.30
N ASN A 392 2.79 -19.08 -7.14
CA ASN A 392 3.70 -17.95 -6.96
C ASN A 392 5.20 -18.35 -6.91
N VAL A 393 5.57 -19.63 -6.89
CA VAL A 393 6.98 -20.08 -6.71
C VAL A 393 7.95 -19.33 -7.61
N HIS A 394 7.70 -19.34 -8.94
CA HIS A 394 8.56 -18.68 -9.91
C HIS A 394 8.63 -17.16 -9.75
N ARG A 395 7.50 -16.53 -9.38
CA ARG A 395 7.44 -15.08 -9.10
C ARG A 395 8.26 -14.73 -7.86
N ILE A 396 8.12 -15.52 -6.79
CA ILE A 396 8.80 -15.32 -5.50
C ILE A 396 10.31 -15.52 -5.70
N GLU A 397 10.73 -16.65 -6.23
CA GLU A 397 12.14 -16.97 -6.47
C GLU A 397 12.81 -15.97 -7.43
N GLY A 398 12.08 -15.53 -8.46
CA GLY A 398 12.54 -14.47 -9.34
C GLY A 398 12.75 -13.14 -8.60
N TRP A 399 11.83 -12.76 -7.70
CA TRP A 399 11.94 -11.51 -6.92
C TRP A 399 13.03 -11.55 -5.84
N ARG A 400 13.22 -12.70 -5.17
CA ARG A 400 14.20 -12.87 -4.08
C ARG A 400 15.64 -12.55 -4.47
N ASN A 401 15.97 -12.65 -5.75
CA ASN A 401 17.31 -12.35 -6.28
C ASN A 401 17.46 -10.90 -6.79
N THR A 402 16.48 -10.02 -6.54
CA THR A 402 16.46 -8.66 -7.08
C THR A 402 16.85 -7.60 -6.07
N ARG A 403 17.24 -6.43 -6.58
CA ARG A 403 17.52 -5.23 -5.77
C ARG A 403 16.34 -4.82 -4.88
N SER A 404 15.11 -5.05 -5.36
CA SER A 404 13.88 -4.72 -4.65
C SER A 404 13.73 -5.55 -3.38
N TYR A 405 13.98 -6.86 -3.45
CA TYR A 405 13.93 -7.76 -2.30
C TYR A 405 14.95 -7.37 -1.22
N TYR A 406 16.22 -7.16 -1.59
CA TYR A 406 17.25 -6.75 -0.61
C TYR A 406 16.95 -5.38 0.01
N SER A 407 16.43 -4.44 -0.79
CA SER A 407 16.02 -3.13 -0.28
C SER A 407 14.86 -3.25 0.71
N TYR A 408 13.91 -4.16 0.45
CA TYR A 408 12.78 -4.41 1.32
C TYR A 408 13.19 -5.05 2.66
N ILE A 409 14.15 -5.97 2.67
CA ILE A 409 14.73 -6.50 3.94
C ILE A 409 15.29 -5.36 4.79
N GLN A 410 16.06 -4.45 4.17
CA GLN A 410 16.62 -3.30 4.88
C GLN A 410 15.53 -2.38 5.43
N ASP A 411 14.46 -2.16 4.66
CA ASP A 411 13.33 -1.33 5.10
C ASP A 411 12.56 -1.99 6.24
N LEU A 412 12.35 -3.30 6.20
CA LEU A 412 11.75 -4.05 7.30
C LEU A 412 12.57 -3.91 8.58
N ALA A 413 13.90 -4.02 8.50
CA ALA A 413 14.77 -3.86 9.66
C ALA A 413 14.67 -2.46 10.28
N GLN A 414 14.56 -1.42 9.45
CA GLN A 414 14.35 -0.04 9.90
C GLN A 414 12.94 0.16 10.51
N LEU A 415 11.90 -0.36 9.84
CA LEU A 415 10.53 -0.29 10.31
C LEU A 415 10.35 -1.00 11.64
N TYR A 416 11.03 -2.13 11.85
CA TYR A 416 10.98 -2.87 13.10
C TYR A 416 11.47 -2.06 14.31
N GLN A 417 12.42 -1.14 14.11
CA GLN A 417 12.93 -0.29 15.20
C GLN A 417 11.89 0.71 15.70
N ILE A 418 11.06 1.23 14.80
CA ILE A 418 10.07 2.29 15.09
C ILE A 418 8.63 1.76 15.19
N ARG A 419 8.41 0.46 14.96
CA ARG A 419 7.08 -0.16 15.01
C ARG A 419 6.52 -0.06 16.43
N PRO A 420 5.27 0.43 16.62
CA PRO A 420 4.67 0.58 17.95
C PRO A 420 4.57 -0.75 18.72
N LEU A 421 4.24 -1.83 18.01
CA LEU A 421 4.07 -3.17 18.60
C LEU A 421 5.08 -4.15 18.00
N LYS A 422 5.98 -4.64 18.83
CA LYS A 422 6.96 -5.71 18.51
C LYS A 422 6.40 -7.06 18.94
N GLY A 423 6.69 -8.11 18.18
CA GLY A 423 6.26 -9.49 18.48
C GLY A 423 4.76 -9.75 18.35
N LEU A 424 3.96 -8.79 17.88
CA LEU A 424 2.53 -8.97 17.62
C LEU A 424 2.16 -8.58 16.19
N ASP A 425 1.65 -9.54 15.42
CA ASP A 425 1.18 -9.32 14.07
C ASP A 425 -0.33 -9.04 14.05
N LEU A 426 -0.68 -7.76 14.26
CA LEU A 426 -2.07 -7.30 14.20
C LEU A 426 -2.73 -7.61 12.85
N HIS A 427 -1.97 -7.60 11.76
CA HIS A 427 -2.49 -7.88 10.42
C HIS A 427 -2.90 -9.35 10.31
N HIS A 428 -2.07 -10.27 10.83
CA HIS A 428 -2.41 -11.69 10.92
C HIS A 428 -3.66 -11.90 11.79
N MET A 429 -3.70 -11.31 12.99
CA MET A 429 -4.85 -11.44 13.89
C MET A 429 -6.16 -10.93 13.25
N HIS A 430 -6.10 -9.76 12.59
CA HIS A 430 -7.25 -9.18 11.91
C HIS A 430 -7.70 -10.06 10.74
N ASP A 431 -6.77 -10.52 9.91
CA ASP A 431 -7.11 -11.39 8.78
C ASP A 431 -7.72 -12.71 9.24
N ARG A 432 -7.29 -13.27 10.38
CA ARG A 432 -7.94 -14.47 10.95
C ARG A 432 -9.41 -14.23 11.29
N LEU A 433 -9.77 -13.07 11.84
CA LEU A 433 -11.18 -12.71 12.06
C LEU A 433 -11.96 -12.59 10.74
N ARG A 434 -11.28 -12.18 9.67
CA ARG A 434 -11.88 -11.94 8.35
C ARG A 434 -12.06 -13.23 7.53
N THR A 435 -11.06 -14.10 7.50
CA THR A 435 -10.97 -15.21 6.53
C THR A 435 -11.26 -16.58 7.14
N GLN A 436 -10.98 -16.78 8.43
CA GLN A 436 -11.10 -18.07 9.08
C GLN A 436 -12.38 -18.22 9.89
N ARG A 437 -12.90 -19.45 9.95
CA ARG A 437 -13.99 -19.81 10.87
C ARG A 437 -13.41 -20.18 12.24
N LEU A 438 -13.32 -19.19 13.11
CA LEU A 438 -12.71 -19.36 14.43
C LEU A 438 -13.68 -19.94 15.46
N THR A 439 -13.17 -20.76 16.38
CA THR A 439 -13.91 -21.17 17.57
C THR A 439 -14.09 -19.98 18.52
N PRO A 440 -15.12 -19.99 19.40
CA PRO A 440 -15.30 -18.91 20.38
C PRO A 440 -14.10 -18.71 21.32
N ALA A 441 -13.32 -19.77 21.59
CA ALA A 441 -12.10 -19.65 22.37
C ALA A 441 -10.97 -18.97 21.58
N ALA A 442 -10.80 -19.33 20.30
CA ALA A 442 -9.77 -18.73 19.45
C ALA A 442 -10.04 -17.25 19.15
N SER A 443 -11.29 -16.89 18.86
CA SER A 443 -11.66 -15.49 18.63
C SER A 443 -11.59 -14.66 19.90
N ARG A 444 -11.92 -15.22 21.08
CA ARG A 444 -11.71 -14.58 22.38
C ARG A 444 -10.27 -14.11 22.57
N GLU A 445 -9.29 -14.99 22.34
CA GLU A 445 -7.88 -14.64 22.49
C GLU A 445 -7.47 -13.47 21.58
N ILE A 446 -7.98 -13.45 20.35
CA ILE A 446 -7.71 -12.36 19.40
C ILE A 446 -8.29 -11.04 19.91
N TYR A 447 -9.56 -11.00 20.30
CA TYR A 447 -10.20 -9.77 20.80
C TYR A 447 -9.55 -9.24 22.07
N LEU A 448 -9.24 -10.13 23.02
CA LEU A 448 -8.55 -9.75 24.26
C LEU A 448 -7.13 -9.25 23.98
N SER A 449 -6.44 -9.83 23.00
CA SER A 449 -5.11 -9.38 22.58
C SER A 449 -5.14 -8.00 21.92
N PHE A 450 -6.14 -7.71 21.08
CA PHE A 450 -6.33 -6.35 20.55
C PHE A 450 -6.58 -5.34 21.66
N HIS A 451 -7.47 -5.66 22.61
CA HIS A 451 -7.74 -4.77 23.74
C HIS A 451 -6.50 -4.50 24.58
N ARG A 452 -5.72 -5.54 24.90
CA ARG A 452 -4.54 -5.46 25.77
C ARG A 452 -3.42 -4.63 25.15
N HIS A 453 -3.16 -4.78 23.86
CA HIS A 453 -1.97 -4.20 23.22
C HIS A 453 -2.24 -2.91 22.45
N VAL A 454 -3.50 -2.58 22.11
CA VAL A 454 -3.81 -1.34 21.38
C VAL A 454 -4.36 -0.28 22.34
N ASN A 455 -3.50 0.62 22.80
CA ASN A 455 -3.79 1.64 23.80
C ASN A 455 -3.35 3.05 23.37
N THR A 456 -2.17 3.17 22.76
CA THR A 456 -1.55 4.45 22.42
C THR A 456 -2.03 4.95 21.05
N TYR A 457 -1.74 6.22 20.76
CA TYR A 457 -2.08 6.85 19.48
C TYR A 457 -1.49 6.08 18.29
N ASP A 458 -0.19 5.77 18.32
CA ASP A 458 0.47 5.06 17.22
C ASP A 458 0.01 3.60 17.09
N GLU A 459 -0.32 2.94 18.20
CA GLU A 459 -0.91 1.59 18.19
C GLU A 459 -2.29 1.58 17.52
N ILE A 460 -3.11 2.61 17.75
CA ILE A 460 -4.39 2.76 17.06
C ILE A 460 -4.15 3.04 15.58
N CYS A 461 -3.21 3.91 15.21
CA CYS A 461 -2.85 4.12 13.80
C CYS A 461 -2.40 2.81 13.12
N LEU A 462 -1.63 1.98 13.82
CA LEU A 462 -1.24 0.65 13.34
C LEU A 462 -2.46 -0.26 13.18
N LEU A 463 -3.39 -0.28 14.14
CA LEU A 463 -4.63 -1.05 14.03
C LEU A 463 -5.48 -0.62 12.83
N LEU A 464 -5.60 0.69 12.59
CA LEU A 464 -6.36 1.21 11.45
C LEU A 464 -5.70 0.86 10.11
N SER A 465 -4.37 0.77 10.07
CA SER A 465 -3.62 0.38 8.86
C SER A 465 -3.91 -1.06 8.43
N VAL A 466 -4.21 -1.95 9.37
CA VAL A 466 -4.55 -3.36 9.07
C VAL A 466 -6.04 -3.58 8.82
N ALA A 467 -6.86 -2.57 9.13
CA ALA A 467 -8.31 -2.58 8.94
C ALA A 467 -8.75 -1.41 8.03
N PRO A 468 -8.26 -1.34 6.77
CA PRO A 468 -8.62 -0.26 5.86
C PRO A 468 -10.12 -0.30 5.50
N GLU A 469 -10.70 0.83 5.12
CA GLU A 469 -12.11 0.93 4.74
C GLU A 469 -12.47 0.02 3.56
N SER A 470 -11.51 -0.23 2.64
CA SER A 470 -11.63 -1.21 1.55
C SER A 470 -11.88 -2.65 2.04
N HIS A 471 -11.42 -2.99 3.24
CA HIS A 471 -11.57 -4.30 3.89
C HIS A 471 -12.67 -4.29 4.96
N ALA A 472 -13.72 -3.48 4.76
CA ALA A 472 -14.84 -3.28 5.69
C ALA A 472 -14.47 -2.56 7.00
N GLY A 473 -13.30 -1.92 7.05
CA GLY A 473 -12.89 -1.10 8.20
C GLY A 473 -12.94 -1.87 9.52
N LEU A 474 -13.59 -1.28 10.52
CA LEU A 474 -13.70 -1.88 11.87
C LEU A 474 -14.72 -3.02 11.98
N PHE A 475 -15.42 -3.41 10.89
CA PHE A 475 -16.50 -4.39 10.93
C PHE A 475 -16.10 -5.69 11.65
N TYR A 476 -14.99 -6.32 11.26
CA TYR A 476 -14.54 -7.58 11.87
C TYR A 476 -14.12 -7.43 13.33
N LEU A 477 -13.65 -6.25 13.75
CA LEU A 477 -13.37 -5.95 15.15
C LEU A 477 -14.67 -5.73 15.93
N ALA A 478 -15.66 -5.06 15.32
CA ALA A 478 -16.96 -4.77 15.92
C ALA A 478 -17.82 -6.04 16.12
N LEU A 479 -17.57 -7.11 15.37
CA LEU A 479 -18.18 -8.42 15.63
C LEU A 479 -17.92 -8.95 17.05
N GLY A 480 -16.84 -8.51 17.70
CA GLY A 480 -16.56 -8.81 19.11
C GLY A 480 -17.64 -8.31 20.08
N LEU A 481 -18.41 -7.27 19.70
CA LEU A 481 -19.58 -6.80 20.45
C LEU A 481 -20.70 -7.85 20.54
N PHE A 482 -20.71 -8.83 19.64
CA PHE A 482 -21.70 -9.91 19.61
C PHE A 482 -21.14 -11.25 20.09
N HIS A 483 -19.94 -11.24 20.68
CA HIS A 483 -19.30 -12.45 21.18
C HIS A 483 -20.09 -13.10 22.33
N ARG A 484 -20.03 -14.44 22.47
CA ARG A 484 -20.75 -15.19 23.51
C ARG A 484 -20.28 -14.82 24.91
N ASP A 485 -18.96 -14.64 25.07
CA ASP A 485 -18.33 -14.20 26.32
C ASP A 485 -18.61 -12.71 26.61
N ARG A 486 -19.12 -12.42 27.81
CA ARG A 486 -19.42 -11.06 28.27
C ARG A 486 -18.16 -10.21 28.43
N ASP A 487 -17.04 -10.79 28.84
CA ASP A 487 -15.79 -10.05 29.01
C ASP A 487 -15.29 -9.55 27.64
N VAL A 488 -15.28 -10.43 26.63
CA VAL A 488 -14.92 -10.05 25.24
C VAL A 488 -15.78 -8.89 24.73
N ARG A 489 -17.10 -8.92 24.96
CA ARG A 489 -17.99 -7.82 24.57
C ARG A 489 -17.60 -6.50 25.23
N ALA A 490 -17.33 -6.53 26.53
CA ALA A 490 -16.92 -5.35 27.28
C ALA A 490 -15.56 -4.80 26.82
N LYS A 491 -14.57 -5.67 26.63
CA LYS A 491 -13.23 -5.29 26.13
C LYS A 491 -13.25 -4.77 24.70
N THR A 492 -14.08 -5.35 23.84
CA THR A 492 -14.29 -4.86 22.47
C THR A 492 -14.92 -3.47 22.50
N ALA A 493 -15.93 -3.24 23.35
CA ALA A 493 -16.53 -1.92 23.49
C ALA A 493 -15.51 -0.87 23.95
N ASP A 494 -14.67 -1.19 24.93
CA ASP A 494 -13.60 -0.29 25.40
C ASP A 494 -12.56 0.03 24.31
N LEU A 495 -12.15 -0.99 23.52
CA LEU A 495 -11.27 -0.78 22.36
C LEU A 495 -11.91 0.17 21.33
N VAL A 496 -13.15 -0.10 20.94
CA VAL A 496 -13.86 0.70 19.94
C VAL A 496 -14.09 2.13 20.43
N GLU A 497 -14.32 2.33 21.72
CA GLU A 497 -14.41 3.67 22.31
C GLU A 497 -13.09 4.43 22.18
N ARG A 498 -11.94 3.79 22.46
CA ARG A 498 -10.62 4.41 22.27
C ARG A 498 -10.39 4.80 20.80
N VAL A 499 -10.74 3.92 19.87
CA VAL A 499 -10.67 4.23 18.44
C VAL A 499 -11.58 5.41 18.08
N SER A 500 -12.79 5.51 18.65
CA SER A 500 -13.71 6.61 18.35
C SER A 500 -13.22 8.00 18.80
N ARG A 501 -12.28 8.04 19.77
CA ARG A 501 -11.69 9.26 20.33
C ARG A 501 -10.38 9.65 19.65
N HIS A 502 -9.84 8.80 18.79
CA HIS A 502 -8.61 9.04 18.05
C HIS A 502 -8.90 9.88 16.79
N ASP A 503 -8.01 10.81 16.45
CA ASP A 503 -8.12 11.74 15.31
C ASP A 503 -8.47 11.01 13.99
N ALA A 504 -7.68 10.00 13.58
CA ALA A 504 -8.06 9.13 12.46
C ALA A 504 -9.24 8.18 12.77
N GLY A 505 -9.23 7.52 13.93
CA GLY A 505 -10.17 6.45 14.27
C GLY A 505 -11.64 6.88 14.32
N VAL A 506 -11.93 8.17 14.55
CA VAL A 506 -13.30 8.71 14.47
C VAL A 506 -13.92 8.50 13.08
N HIS A 507 -13.12 8.55 12.01
CA HIS A 507 -13.60 8.35 10.64
C HIS A 507 -14.00 6.88 10.42
N TRP A 508 -13.18 5.94 10.90
CA TRP A 508 -13.48 4.51 10.87
C TRP A 508 -14.70 4.16 11.73
N TRP A 509 -14.82 4.78 12.91
CA TRP A 509 -15.99 4.66 13.77
C TRP A 509 -17.28 5.14 13.09
N ARG A 510 -17.21 6.24 12.33
CA ARG A 510 -18.36 6.72 11.53
C ARG A 510 -18.78 5.68 10.49
N GLY A 511 -17.85 4.93 9.92
CA GLY A 511 -18.10 3.83 8.98
C GLY A 511 -18.87 2.63 9.55
N LEU A 512 -18.89 2.44 10.88
CA LEU A 512 -19.67 1.36 11.50
C LEU A 512 -21.18 1.54 11.28
N SER A 513 -21.88 0.42 11.12
CA SER A 513 -23.32 0.37 10.92
C SER A 513 -24.08 0.85 12.17
N LYS A 514 -25.34 1.25 11.98
CA LYS A 514 -26.23 1.62 13.11
C LYS A 514 -26.40 0.47 14.08
N PHE A 515 -26.41 -0.76 13.59
CA PHE A 515 -26.58 -1.97 14.41
C PHE A 515 -25.40 -2.17 15.39
N GLU A 516 -24.18 -2.04 14.91
CA GLU A 516 -22.97 -2.14 15.74
C GLU A 516 -22.90 -1.01 16.77
N LYS A 517 -23.26 0.22 16.36
CA LYS A 517 -23.31 1.39 17.26
C LYS A 517 -24.34 1.21 18.38
N LEU A 518 -25.50 0.62 18.10
CA LEU A 518 -26.52 0.31 19.12
C LEU A 518 -26.04 -0.78 20.08
N ALA A 519 -25.39 -1.83 19.58
CA ALA A 519 -24.81 -2.88 20.41
C ALA A 519 -23.72 -2.31 21.35
N PHE A 520 -22.83 -1.47 20.83
CA PHE A 520 -21.84 -0.74 21.61
C PHE A 520 -22.49 0.07 22.74
N GLN A 521 -23.50 0.89 22.42
CA GLN A 521 -24.19 1.71 23.43
C GLN A 521 -24.88 0.87 24.51
N ARG A 522 -25.44 -0.28 24.15
CA ARG A 522 -26.05 -1.21 25.10
C ARG A 522 -25.00 -1.78 26.05
N ILE A 523 -23.90 -2.30 25.52
CA ILE A 523 -22.82 -2.90 26.33
C ILE A 523 -22.20 -1.86 27.26
N ARG A 524 -21.99 -0.63 26.78
CA ARG A 524 -21.51 0.50 27.59
C ARG A 524 -22.41 0.76 28.80
N ARG A 525 -23.73 0.83 28.59
CA ARG A 525 -24.70 1.00 29.68
C ARG A 525 -24.66 -0.17 30.67
N GLU A 526 -24.56 -1.40 30.18
CA GLU A 526 -24.47 -2.61 31.03
C GLU A 526 -23.19 -2.62 31.89
N VAL A 527 -22.05 -2.19 31.33
CA VAL A 527 -20.77 -2.10 32.03
C VAL A 527 -20.79 -0.98 33.06
N GLU A 528 -21.32 0.18 32.70
CA GLU A 528 -21.44 1.33 33.60
C GLU A 528 -22.38 1.04 34.78
N ALA A 529 -23.54 0.43 34.51
CA ALA A 529 -24.47 -0.01 35.55
C ALA A 529 -23.83 -1.05 36.49
N ALA A 530 -23.07 -2.02 35.95
CA ALA A 530 -22.35 -3.00 36.76
C ALA A 530 -21.25 -2.34 37.62
N ARG A 531 -20.54 -1.34 37.09
CA ARG A 531 -19.53 -0.57 37.82
C ARG A 531 -20.16 0.25 38.95
N LEU A 532 -21.29 0.92 38.70
CA LEU A 532 -22.03 1.68 39.72
C LEU A 532 -22.59 0.77 40.81
N ALA A 533 -23.13 -0.40 40.44
CA ALA A 533 -23.60 -1.39 41.40
C ALA A 533 -22.46 -1.94 42.28
N ALA A 534 -21.28 -2.20 41.68
CA ALA A 534 -20.10 -2.60 42.44
C ALA A 534 -19.58 -1.50 43.38
N ALA A 535 -19.64 -0.24 42.95
CA ALA A 535 -19.26 0.91 43.78
C ALA A 535 -20.25 1.19 44.92
N ALA A 536 -21.53 0.89 44.73
CA ALA A 536 -22.55 0.98 45.78
C ALA A 536 -22.52 -0.21 46.77
N GLY A 537 -21.82 -1.30 46.43
CA GLY A 537 -21.83 -2.57 47.16
C GLY A 537 -20.63 -2.86 48.07
N GLY A 538 -19.84 -1.87 48.50
CA GLY A 538 -18.78 -2.11 49.49
C GLY A 538 -18.39 -0.90 50.34
N PRO A 539 -17.75 -1.08 51.52
CA PRO A 539 -17.96 -2.08 52.58
C PRO A 539 -18.66 -1.42 53.78
N TRP A 540 -19.98 -1.60 53.91
CA TRP A 540 -20.71 -1.35 55.16
C TRP A 540 -21.69 -2.50 55.33
N GLY A 541 -21.18 -3.62 55.82
CA GLY A 541 -21.93 -4.86 55.96
C GLY A 541 -21.08 -5.96 56.57
N ASP A 542 -20.53 -5.69 57.75
CA ASP A 542 -20.29 -6.68 58.81
C ASP A 542 -21.00 -6.18 60.07
#